data_AF-A0A195F723-F1
#
_entry.id   AF-A0A195F723-F1
#
_cell.length_a   1.000
_cell.length_b   1.000
_cell.length_c   1.000
_cell.angle_alpha   90.00
_cell.angle_beta   90.00
_cell.angle_gamma   90.00
#
_symmetry.space_group_name_H-M   'P 1'
#
loop_
_entity.id
_entity.type
_entity.pdbx_description
1 polymer ?
#
loop_
_entity_poly.entity_id
_entity_poly.type
_entity_poly.pdbx_seq_one_letter_code
_entity_poly.pdbx_strand_id
1 'polypeptide(L)'
;MELQTVPFNVTTLFAKVKRKRVKKRRYPNSPLYKVIWPMIYIMRMFGFAPYNFSQYRLTSSNVNLLFTVIVAIVYSCVSYEVFIKFLNVKRETLTIGGTENTKVIINYSVVMYELGLTAFTRRSFVKIWNALQDFDENMRRLGYPCKEMRTAIVAWFLVIMTTIIWIAINRIGMYAFLETWTSNMKYMIPYIGTSIAIYKFVAITIFLGQRFDRLNSVAMQNLPSTSGYTRSIISKKTILSLHNDLMVAAEDLESLYSLSLLFWLCNLCLHTVSNVYFIIEWMIVKKWDVQSWPLVLCMCTWLLAFLFQLLLLHIACHFASSQVKLFCRCTVEYPFILR
;
A
#
# COMPACT_ATOMS: atom_id res chain seq x y z
N MET A 1 -25.31 15.10 -58.92
CA MET A 1 -24.88 13.96 -58.10
C MET A 1 -25.19 14.33 -56.66
N GLU A 2 -26.33 13.89 -56.13
CA GLU A 2 -26.80 14.26 -54.79
C GLU A 2 -26.03 13.47 -53.73
N LEU A 3 -25.38 14.18 -52.80
CA LEU A 3 -24.73 13.58 -51.64
C LEU A 3 -25.80 13.18 -50.60
N GLN A 4 -26.08 11.89 -50.50
CA GLN A 4 -26.84 11.35 -49.37
C GLN A 4 -26.00 11.38 -48.10
N THR A 5 -26.46 12.12 -47.10
CA THR A 5 -25.89 12.10 -45.75
C THR A 5 -26.36 10.84 -45.01
N VAL A 6 -25.44 9.89 -44.80
CA VAL A 6 -25.68 8.72 -43.95
C VAL A 6 -25.82 9.18 -42.49
N PRO A 7 -26.90 8.84 -41.78
CA PRO A 7 -27.12 9.31 -40.41
C PRO A 7 -26.10 8.68 -39.44
N PHE A 8 -25.43 9.55 -38.68
CA PHE A 8 -24.46 9.17 -37.65
C PHE A 8 -25.18 8.52 -36.46
N ASN A 9 -25.29 7.19 -36.49
CA ASN A 9 -26.05 6.44 -35.50
C ASN A 9 -25.21 6.22 -34.22
N VAL A 10 -25.29 7.17 -33.28
CA VAL A 10 -24.60 7.19 -31.98
C VAL A 10 -24.79 5.87 -31.20
N THR A 11 -25.97 5.26 -31.29
CA THR A 11 -26.31 3.97 -30.68
C THR A 11 -25.45 2.81 -31.21
N THR A 12 -25.07 2.82 -32.50
CA THR A 12 -24.17 1.79 -33.05
C THR A 12 -22.72 1.98 -32.61
N LEU A 13 -22.30 3.22 -32.35
CA LEU A 13 -20.99 3.55 -31.79
C LEU A 13 -20.88 3.12 -30.33
N PHE A 14 -21.90 3.40 -29.52
CA PHE A 14 -21.99 2.87 -28.15
C PHE A 14 -22.08 1.35 -28.14
N ALA A 15 -22.83 0.72 -29.05
CA ALA A 15 -22.87 -0.73 -29.17
C ALA A 15 -21.52 -1.32 -29.59
N LYS A 16 -20.75 -0.67 -30.49
CA LYS A 16 -19.38 -1.08 -30.86
C LYS A 16 -18.38 -0.88 -29.71
N VAL A 17 -18.49 0.20 -28.93
CA VAL A 17 -17.64 0.44 -27.73
C VAL A 17 -17.98 -0.55 -26.62
N LYS A 18 -19.26 -0.89 -26.43
CA LYS A 18 -19.73 -1.90 -25.46
C LYS A 18 -19.38 -3.33 -25.92
N ARG A 19 -19.43 -3.64 -27.22
CA ARG A 19 -18.97 -4.92 -27.79
C ARG A 19 -17.45 -5.06 -27.79
N LYS A 20 -16.66 -3.98 -27.87
CA LYS A 20 -15.19 -4.07 -27.66
C LYS A 20 -14.80 -4.43 -26.23
N ARG A 21 -15.71 -4.31 -25.25
CA ARG A 21 -15.62 -5.02 -23.95
C ARG A 21 -16.10 -6.48 -24.09
N VAL A 22 -15.68 -7.18 -25.13
CA VAL A 22 -15.73 -8.65 -25.13
C VAL A 22 -15.09 -9.09 -23.82
N LYS A 23 -15.82 -9.86 -23.01
CA LYS A 23 -15.27 -10.58 -21.85
C LYS A 23 -14.04 -11.35 -22.36
N LYS A 24 -12.85 -10.74 -22.24
CA LYS A 24 -11.58 -11.41 -22.52
C LYS A 24 -11.57 -12.61 -21.58
N ARG A 25 -11.74 -13.84 -22.10
CA ARG A 25 -11.41 -15.05 -21.35
C ARG A 25 -9.93 -14.93 -21.00
N ARG A 26 -9.66 -14.61 -19.74
CA ARG A 26 -8.30 -14.35 -19.24
C ARG A 26 -7.77 -15.59 -18.55
N TYR A 27 -6.48 -15.83 -18.74
CA TYR A 27 -5.82 -17.07 -18.35
C TYR A 27 -5.87 -17.27 -16.82
N PRO A 28 -6.12 -18.50 -16.32
CA PRO A 28 -6.13 -18.86 -14.90
C PRO A 28 -4.84 -18.55 -14.10
N ASN A 29 -3.77 -18.14 -14.79
CA ASN A 29 -2.41 -18.00 -14.26
C ASN A 29 -1.88 -16.57 -14.40
N SER A 30 -2.64 -15.56 -13.99
CA SER A 30 -2.05 -14.22 -13.81
C SER A 30 -1.00 -14.30 -12.69
N PRO A 31 0.29 -14.00 -12.93
CA PRO A 31 1.32 -14.04 -11.90
C PRO A 31 0.97 -13.13 -10.71
N LEU A 32 0.35 -11.98 -11.00
CA LEU A 32 -0.09 -11.02 -10.00
C LEU A 32 -1.12 -11.60 -9.01
N TYR A 33 -2.01 -12.44 -9.53
CA TYR A 33 -3.06 -13.06 -8.73
C TYR A 33 -2.50 -14.07 -7.73
N LYS A 34 -1.60 -14.96 -8.18
CA LYS A 34 -1.01 -16.01 -7.33
C LYS A 34 -0.21 -15.43 -6.16
N VAL A 35 0.47 -14.31 -6.39
CA VAL A 35 1.33 -13.68 -5.39
C VAL A 35 0.52 -12.93 -4.32
N ILE A 36 -0.59 -12.31 -4.71
CA ILE A 36 -1.25 -11.31 -3.87
C ILE A 36 -2.55 -11.81 -3.25
N TRP A 37 -3.11 -12.93 -3.73
CA TRP A 37 -4.27 -13.54 -3.09
C TRP A 37 -4.05 -13.68 -1.57
N PRO A 38 -2.97 -14.31 -1.06
CA PRO A 38 -2.80 -14.49 0.39
C PRO A 38 -2.81 -13.16 1.15
N MET A 39 -2.17 -12.13 0.58
CA MET A 39 -2.06 -10.80 1.19
C MET A 39 -3.42 -10.10 1.28
N ILE A 40 -4.28 -10.26 0.27
CA ILE A 40 -5.64 -9.71 0.29
C ILE A 40 -6.49 -10.38 1.38
N TYR A 41 -6.27 -11.66 1.68
CA TYR A 41 -6.97 -12.33 2.77
C TYR A 41 -6.49 -11.84 4.14
N ILE A 42 -5.19 -11.64 4.31
CA ILE A 42 -4.64 -11.00 5.51
C ILE A 42 -5.26 -9.60 5.68
N MET A 43 -5.20 -8.75 4.65
CA MET A 43 -5.81 -7.42 4.68
C MET A 43 -7.32 -7.46 4.97
N ARG A 44 -8.02 -8.48 4.48
CA ARG A 44 -9.46 -8.67 4.74
C ARG A 44 -9.72 -8.89 6.21
N MET A 45 -8.94 -9.72 6.90
CA MET A 45 -9.10 -9.98 8.35
C MET A 45 -9.04 -8.72 9.20
N PHE A 46 -8.34 -7.68 8.73
CA PHE A 46 -8.22 -6.38 9.39
C PHE A 46 -9.14 -5.31 8.77
N GLY A 47 -10.10 -5.70 7.93
CA GLY A 47 -11.10 -4.78 7.35
C GLY A 47 -10.61 -3.96 6.16
N PHE A 48 -9.35 -4.12 5.72
CA PHE A 48 -8.74 -3.28 4.67
C PHE A 48 -8.94 -3.80 3.23
N ALA A 49 -9.70 -4.87 3.03
CA ALA A 49 -9.98 -5.44 1.72
C ALA A 49 -11.47 -5.77 1.47
N PRO A 50 -12.35 -4.75 1.30
CA PRO A 50 -13.75 -4.90 0.92
C PRO A 50 -13.93 -5.27 -0.57
N TYR A 51 -13.09 -6.20 -1.03
CA TYR A 51 -12.99 -6.64 -2.42
C TYR A 51 -13.03 -8.16 -2.50
N ASN A 52 -13.52 -8.68 -3.61
CA ASN A 52 -13.49 -10.11 -3.90
C ASN A 52 -12.89 -10.35 -5.28
N PHE A 53 -12.39 -11.56 -5.49
CA PHE A 53 -11.94 -12.01 -6.79
C PHE A 53 -13.09 -12.63 -7.56
N SER A 54 -13.43 -12.04 -8.71
CA SER A 54 -14.37 -12.62 -9.66
C SER A 54 -13.62 -12.82 -10.97
N GLN A 55 -13.49 -14.08 -11.41
CA GLN A 55 -12.79 -14.44 -12.65
C GLN A 55 -11.36 -13.85 -12.72
N TYR A 56 -10.58 -13.98 -11.64
CA TYR A 56 -9.20 -13.49 -11.50
C TYR A 56 -9.01 -11.96 -11.48
N ARG A 57 -10.10 -11.18 -11.50
CA ARG A 57 -10.08 -9.72 -11.33
C ARG A 57 -10.61 -9.32 -9.96
N LEU A 58 -10.10 -8.19 -9.47
CA LEU A 58 -10.62 -7.60 -8.25
C LEU A 58 -11.95 -6.92 -8.55
N THR A 59 -12.94 -7.13 -7.67
CA THR A 59 -14.27 -6.54 -7.74
C THR A 59 -14.68 -6.05 -6.36
N SER A 60 -15.43 -4.95 -6.29
CA SER A 60 -15.95 -4.48 -5.01
C SER A 60 -16.97 -5.49 -4.44
N SER A 61 -16.91 -5.76 -3.14
CA SER A 61 -17.81 -6.72 -2.48
C SER A 61 -18.57 -6.05 -1.34
N ASN A 62 -19.90 -6.11 -1.37
CA ASN A 62 -20.73 -5.60 -0.27
C ASN A 62 -20.65 -6.50 0.97
N VAL A 63 -20.43 -7.81 0.79
CA VAL A 63 -20.23 -8.75 1.91
C VAL A 63 -18.93 -8.44 2.65
N ASN A 64 -17.84 -8.21 1.92
CA ASN A 64 -16.56 -7.86 2.55
C ASN A 64 -16.57 -6.42 3.09
N LEU A 65 -17.45 -5.55 2.57
CA LEU A 65 -17.69 -4.22 3.16
C LEU A 65 -18.36 -4.34 4.55
N LEU A 66 -19.32 -5.26 4.71
CA LEU A 66 -19.90 -5.53 6.04
C LEU A 66 -18.82 -5.98 7.02
N PHE A 67 -17.86 -6.80 6.56
CA PHE A 67 -16.71 -7.18 7.38
C PHE A 67 -15.84 -5.99 7.78
N THR A 68 -15.57 -5.05 6.87
CA THR A 68 -14.89 -3.78 7.21
C THR A 68 -15.64 -3.00 8.31
N VAL A 69 -16.97 -2.94 8.23
CA VAL A 69 -17.80 -2.27 9.27
C VAL A 69 -17.69 -2.98 10.62
N ILE A 70 -17.75 -4.32 10.63
CA ILE A 70 -17.58 -5.11 11.86
C ILE A 70 -16.21 -4.85 12.49
N VAL A 71 -15.14 -4.84 11.69
CA VAL A 71 -13.78 -4.55 12.21
C VAL A 71 -13.69 -3.13 12.75
N ALA A 72 -14.30 -2.15 12.09
CA ALA A 72 -14.34 -0.77 12.58
C ALA A 72 -15.04 -0.66 13.96
N ILE A 73 -16.14 -1.40 14.16
CA ILE A 73 -16.83 -1.49 15.46
C ILE A 73 -15.89 -2.12 16.50
N VAL A 74 -15.22 -3.23 16.16
CA VAL A 74 -14.27 -3.89 17.08
C VAL A 74 -13.15 -2.94 17.49
N TYR A 75 -12.54 -2.21 16.55
CA TYR A 75 -11.52 -1.21 16.87
C TYR A 75 -12.06 -0.12 17.77
N SER A 76 -13.27 0.37 17.51
CA SER A 76 -13.91 1.39 18.35
C SER A 76 -14.15 0.90 19.78
N CYS A 77 -14.67 -0.32 19.95
CA CYS A 77 -14.90 -0.92 21.27
C CYS A 77 -13.59 -1.11 22.04
N VAL A 78 -12.57 -1.66 21.37
CA VAL A 78 -11.27 -1.91 21.99
C VAL A 78 -10.57 -0.60 22.35
N SER A 79 -10.58 0.39 21.46
CA SER A 79 -10.01 1.70 21.74
C SER A 79 -10.75 2.42 22.86
N TYR A 80 -12.08 2.30 22.95
CA TYR A 80 -12.85 2.82 24.08
C TYR A 80 -12.38 2.26 25.42
N GLU A 81 -12.22 0.93 25.52
CA GLU A 81 -11.70 0.31 26.75
C GLU A 81 -10.28 0.81 27.09
N VAL A 82 -9.42 0.94 26.09
CA VAL A 82 -8.07 1.50 26.25
C VAL A 82 -8.13 2.94 26.74
N PHE A 83 -8.99 3.80 26.17
CA PHE A 83 -9.14 5.18 26.62
C PHE A 83 -9.61 5.28 28.07
N ILE A 84 -10.64 4.51 28.45
CA ILE A 84 -11.13 4.49 29.83
C ILE A 84 -10.03 4.07 30.80
N LYS A 85 -9.25 3.03 30.45
CA LYS A 85 -8.11 2.60 31.27
C LYS A 85 -7.08 3.71 31.42
N PHE A 86 -6.73 4.39 30.33
CA PHE A 86 -5.70 5.44 30.36
C PHE A 86 -6.15 6.70 31.11
N LEU A 87 -7.44 7.06 31.06
CA LEU A 87 -8.00 8.17 31.84
C LEU A 87 -8.02 7.89 33.35
N ASN A 88 -8.17 6.63 33.75
CA ASN A 88 -8.29 6.23 35.15
C ASN A 88 -6.94 5.93 35.85
N VAL A 89 -5.83 5.88 35.11
CA VAL A 89 -4.49 5.63 35.68
C VAL A 89 -3.88 6.95 36.16
N LYS A 90 -3.61 7.07 37.46
CA LYS A 90 -2.79 8.16 38.01
C LYS A 90 -1.34 7.98 37.55
N ARG A 91 -0.85 8.88 36.71
CA ARG A 91 0.54 8.87 36.20
C ARG A 91 1.39 9.91 36.92
N GLU A 92 2.67 9.57 37.12
CA GLU A 92 3.63 10.38 37.89
C GLU A 92 3.85 11.78 37.31
N THR A 93 3.76 11.95 35.98
CA THR A 93 3.90 13.25 35.31
C THR A 93 2.81 13.49 34.27
N LEU A 94 2.30 14.73 34.24
CA LEU A 94 1.21 15.15 33.35
C LEU A 94 1.63 15.10 31.87
N THR A 95 2.92 15.35 31.59
CA THR A 95 3.52 15.38 30.25
C THR A 95 3.63 13.98 29.61
N ILE A 96 4.05 12.96 30.38
CA ILE A 96 4.10 11.56 29.89
C ILE A 96 2.68 11.04 29.66
N GLY A 97 1.76 11.34 30.59
CA GLY A 97 0.35 10.96 30.48
C GLY A 97 -0.34 11.55 29.24
N GLY A 98 -0.23 12.87 29.06
CA GLY A 98 -0.85 13.57 27.94
C GLY A 98 -0.30 13.13 26.58
N THR A 99 1.01 12.93 26.47
CA THR A 99 1.66 12.50 25.22
C THR A 99 1.19 11.12 24.78
N GLU A 100 1.15 10.16 25.72
CA GLU A 100 0.72 8.80 25.41
C GLU A 100 -0.78 8.72 25.07
N ASN A 101 -1.64 9.49 25.76
CA ASN A 101 -3.06 9.58 25.40
C ASN A 101 -3.22 10.14 23.98
N THR A 102 -2.47 11.18 23.65
CA THR A 102 -2.49 11.83 22.33
C THR A 102 -2.10 10.85 21.23
N LYS A 103 -1.04 10.05 21.45
CA LYS A 103 -0.61 8.98 20.54
C LYS A 103 -1.73 7.97 20.25
N VAL A 104 -2.40 7.47 21.29
CA VAL A 104 -3.50 6.51 21.12
C VAL A 104 -4.68 7.13 20.36
N ILE A 105 -5.06 8.38 20.68
CA ILE A 105 -6.14 9.12 19.99
C ILE A 105 -5.80 9.31 18.50
N ILE A 106 -4.58 9.73 18.20
CA ILE A 106 -4.15 9.98 16.82
C ILE A 106 -4.11 8.66 16.05
N ASN A 107 -3.48 7.61 16.58
CA ASN A 107 -3.45 6.33 15.88
C ASN A 107 -4.86 5.75 15.64
N TYR A 108 -5.76 5.86 16.62
CA TYR A 108 -7.16 5.48 16.44
C TYR A 108 -7.84 6.28 15.32
N SER A 109 -7.64 7.60 15.31
CA SER A 109 -8.20 8.48 14.28
C SER A 109 -7.68 8.10 12.89
N VAL A 110 -6.39 7.78 12.79
CA VAL A 110 -5.76 7.32 11.55
C VAL A 110 -6.35 5.99 11.08
N VAL A 111 -6.44 4.97 11.95
CA VAL A 111 -6.97 3.66 11.51
C VAL A 111 -8.45 3.75 11.11
N MET A 112 -9.25 4.57 11.79
CA MET A 112 -10.65 4.79 11.44
C MET A 112 -10.79 5.56 10.13
N TYR A 113 -9.96 6.57 9.90
CA TYR A 113 -9.87 7.26 8.62
C TYR A 113 -9.54 6.27 7.49
N GLU A 114 -8.56 5.38 7.68
CA GLU A 114 -8.17 4.39 6.67
C GLU A 114 -9.25 3.35 6.36
N LEU A 115 -10.00 2.91 7.37
CA LEU A 115 -11.15 2.02 7.18
C LEU A 115 -12.27 2.74 6.43
N GLY A 116 -12.55 4.00 6.76
CA GLY A 116 -13.48 4.86 6.05
C GLY A 116 -13.08 5.05 4.59
N LEU A 117 -11.84 5.47 4.35
CA LEU A 117 -11.26 5.62 3.01
C LEU A 117 -11.41 4.33 2.22
N THR A 118 -11.03 3.19 2.81
CA THR A 118 -11.13 1.88 2.18
C THR A 118 -12.57 1.52 1.81
N ALA A 119 -13.54 1.81 2.69
CA ALA A 119 -14.95 1.55 2.46
C ALA A 119 -15.51 2.39 1.29
N PHE A 120 -15.23 3.69 1.29
CA PHE A 120 -15.79 4.65 0.32
C PHE A 120 -15.08 4.61 -1.04
N THR A 121 -13.76 4.48 -1.05
CA THR A 121 -12.97 4.49 -2.30
C THR A 121 -12.76 3.10 -2.90
N ARG A 122 -13.45 2.07 -2.38
CA ARG A 122 -13.24 0.67 -2.78
C ARG A 122 -13.31 0.44 -4.29
N ARG A 123 -14.20 1.16 -4.99
CA ARG A 123 -14.37 1.05 -6.45
C ARG A 123 -13.18 1.68 -7.19
N SER A 124 -12.68 2.81 -6.70
CA SER A 124 -11.50 3.49 -7.26
C SER A 124 -10.26 2.62 -7.10
N PHE A 125 -10.04 2.06 -5.92
CA PHE A 125 -8.95 1.09 -5.69
C PHE A 125 -9.02 -0.10 -6.65
N VAL A 126 -10.19 -0.69 -6.82
CA VAL A 126 -10.41 -1.80 -7.77
C VAL A 126 -10.09 -1.39 -9.21
N LYS A 127 -10.39 -0.15 -9.62
CA LYS A 127 -10.03 0.36 -10.95
C LYS A 127 -8.51 0.45 -11.12
N ILE A 128 -7.80 1.05 -10.18
CA ILE A 128 -6.33 1.16 -10.18
C ILE A 128 -5.71 -0.24 -10.30
N TRP A 129 -6.15 -1.16 -9.44
CA TRP A 129 -5.68 -2.54 -9.46
C TRP A 129 -5.89 -3.22 -10.81
N ASN A 130 -7.09 -3.10 -11.38
CA ASN A 130 -7.40 -3.71 -12.65
C ASN A 130 -6.66 -3.03 -13.82
N ALA A 131 -6.30 -1.75 -13.71
CA ALA A 131 -5.45 -1.07 -14.68
C ALA A 131 -4.03 -1.66 -14.69
N LEU A 132 -3.45 -1.94 -13.51
CA LEU A 132 -2.16 -2.63 -13.39
C LEU A 132 -2.20 -4.04 -13.99
N GLN A 133 -3.30 -4.77 -13.80
CA GLN A 133 -3.50 -6.08 -14.44
C GLN A 133 -3.67 -5.98 -15.96
N ASP A 134 -4.33 -4.93 -16.45
CA ASP A 134 -4.53 -4.69 -17.88
C ASP A 134 -3.21 -4.36 -18.58
N PHE A 135 -2.34 -3.58 -17.92
CA PHE A 135 -0.97 -3.36 -18.35
C PHE A 135 -0.20 -4.68 -18.49
N ASP A 136 -0.25 -5.55 -17.47
CA ASP A 136 0.48 -6.83 -17.50
C ASP A 136 0.05 -7.74 -18.65
N GLU A 137 -1.24 -7.76 -18.95
CA GLU A 137 -1.76 -8.51 -20.08
C GLU A 137 -1.35 -7.93 -21.43
N ASN A 138 -1.33 -6.60 -21.55
CA ASN A 138 -0.86 -5.94 -22.76
C ASN A 138 0.62 -6.26 -22.99
N MET A 139 1.46 -6.16 -21.96
CA MET A 139 2.88 -6.53 -22.03
C MET A 139 3.08 -8.02 -22.35
N ARG A 140 2.27 -8.92 -21.78
CA ARG A 140 2.33 -10.35 -22.10
C ARG A 140 2.00 -10.63 -23.57
N ARG A 141 1.02 -9.92 -24.14
CA ARG A 141 0.67 -10.04 -25.57
C ARG A 141 1.79 -9.54 -26.49
N LEU A 142 2.60 -8.60 -26.00
CA LEU A 142 3.78 -8.09 -26.69
C LEU A 142 5.01 -9.02 -26.54
N GLY A 143 4.86 -10.20 -25.95
CA GLY A 143 5.96 -11.17 -25.79
C GLY A 143 6.80 -10.98 -24.53
N TYR A 144 6.45 -10.03 -23.66
CA TYR A 144 7.15 -9.76 -22.41
C TYR A 144 6.27 -10.18 -21.23
N PRO A 145 6.17 -11.45 -20.82
CA PRO A 145 5.37 -11.86 -19.66
C PRO A 145 6.00 -11.41 -18.32
N CYS A 146 5.18 -11.12 -17.31
CA CYS A 146 5.69 -10.78 -15.97
C CYS A 146 6.18 -12.03 -15.23
N LYS A 147 7.31 -11.92 -14.54
CA LYS A 147 7.82 -12.93 -13.60
C LYS A 147 7.77 -12.34 -12.18
N GLU A 148 6.74 -12.69 -11.42
CA GLU A 148 6.47 -12.12 -10.07
C GLU A 148 7.07 -12.92 -8.91
N MET A 149 7.89 -13.95 -9.17
CA MET A 149 8.40 -14.85 -8.12
C MET A 149 9.26 -14.10 -7.08
N ARG A 150 10.13 -13.19 -7.54
CA ARG A 150 10.96 -12.37 -6.65
C ARG A 150 10.09 -11.48 -5.77
N THR A 151 9.06 -10.85 -6.34
CA THR A 151 8.13 -10.01 -5.59
C THR A 151 7.35 -10.82 -4.55
N ALA A 152 6.98 -12.06 -4.88
CA ALA A 152 6.34 -12.97 -3.93
C ALA A 152 7.22 -13.30 -2.73
N ILE A 153 8.49 -13.63 -2.98
CA ILE A 153 9.47 -13.93 -1.92
C ILE A 153 9.63 -12.71 -1.00
N VAL A 154 9.79 -11.51 -1.58
CA VAL A 154 9.91 -10.27 -0.81
C VAL A 154 8.64 -9.99 0.00
N ALA A 155 7.44 -10.16 -0.58
CA ALA A 155 6.19 -9.94 0.12
C ALA A 155 6.03 -10.90 1.32
N TRP A 156 6.35 -12.18 1.15
CA TRP A 156 6.33 -13.14 2.26
C TRP A 156 7.37 -12.84 3.33
N PHE A 157 8.58 -12.44 2.93
CA PHE A 157 9.60 -12.00 3.87
C PHE A 157 9.11 -10.81 4.71
N LEU A 158 8.48 -9.80 4.10
CA LEU A 158 7.91 -8.65 4.81
C LEU A 158 6.80 -9.03 5.79
N VAL A 159 5.93 -9.99 5.43
CA VAL A 159 4.90 -10.51 6.33
C VAL A 159 5.52 -11.21 7.53
N ILE A 160 6.51 -12.08 7.30
CA ILE A 160 7.21 -12.79 8.38
C ILE A 160 7.91 -11.80 9.31
N MET A 161 8.67 -10.86 8.76
CA MET A 161 9.38 -9.84 9.54
C MET A 161 8.43 -8.99 10.38
N THR A 162 7.32 -8.54 9.80
CA THR A 162 6.34 -7.76 10.57
C THR A 162 5.68 -8.60 11.66
N THR A 163 5.37 -9.86 11.37
CA THR A 163 4.79 -10.77 12.35
C THR A 163 5.74 -10.95 13.53
N ILE A 164 7.05 -11.13 13.27
CA ILE A 164 8.08 -11.23 14.32
C ILE A 164 8.14 -9.94 15.15
N ILE A 165 8.14 -8.77 14.51
CA ILE A 165 8.16 -7.47 15.20
C ILE A 165 6.96 -7.33 16.14
N TRP A 166 5.74 -7.61 15.67
CA TRP A 166 4.54 -7.50 16.50
C TRP A 166 4.49 -8.55 17.61
N ILE A 167 4.98 -9.77 17.38
CA ILE A 167 5.13 -10.78 18.44
C ILE A 167 6.11 -10.27 19.51
N ALA A 168 7.25 -9.70 19.11
CA ALA A 168 8.25 -9.16 20.04
C ALA A 168 7.67 -8.00 20.87
N ILE A 169 6.98 -7.05 20.23
CA ILE A 169 6.28 -5.96 20.93
C ILE A 169 5.28 -6.51 21.94
N ASN A 170 4.50 -7.53 21.56
CA ASN A 170 3.51 -8.11 22.45
C ASN A 170 4.16 -8.78 23.66
N ARG A 171 5.19 -9.61 23.44
CA ARG A 171 5.90 -10.32 24.51
C ARG A 171 6.60 -9.36 25.47
N ILE A 172 7.31 -8.38 24.95
CA ILE A 172 8.03 -7.39 25.77
C ILE A 172 7.03 -6.48 26.48
N GLY A 173 5.96 -6.06 25.82
CA GLY A 173 4.89 -5.25 26.44
C GLY A 173 4.20 -5.98 27.59
N MET A 174 3.87 -7.26 27.45
CA MET A 174 3.31 -8.06 28.55
C MET A 174 4.24 -8.07 29.77
N TYR A 175 5.54 -8.27 29.55
CA TYR A 175 6.53 -8.27 30.62
C TYR A 175 6.71 -6.88 31.25
N ALA A 176 6.77 -5.83 30.42
CA ALA A 176 7.02 -4.46 30.87
C ALA A 176 5.85 -3.85 31.65
N PHE A 177 4.62 -4.18 31.29
CA PHE A 177 3.41 -3.64 31.93
C PHE A 177 2.73 -4.62 32.88
N LEU A 178 3.27 -5.84 33.04
CA LEU A 178 2.67 -6.93 33.83
C LEU A 178 1.22 -7.23 33.41
N GLU A 179 0.96 -7.17 32.11
CA GLU A 179 -0.37 -7.34 31.53
C GLU A 179 -0.58 -8.72 30.93
N THR A 180 -1.83 -9.19 30.95
CA THR A 180 -2.23 -10.39 30.22
C THR A 180 -2.12 -10.17 28.72
N TRP A 181 -1.97 -11.27 27.97
CA TRP A 181 -1.90 -11.22 26.50
C TRP A 181 -3.07 -10.44 25.88
N THR A 182 -4.29 -10.68 26.37
CA THR A 182 -5.51 -10.04 25.87
C THR A 182 -5.50 -8.53 26.12
N SER A 183 -5.06 -8.07 27.30
CA SER A 183 -4.97 -6.64 27.62
C SER A 183 -3.97 -5.94 26.71
N ASN A 184 -2.79 -6.52 26.52
CA ASN A 184 -1.78 -5.93 25.66
C ASN A 184 -2.21 -5.97 24.18
N MET A 185 -2.85 -7.06 23.73
CA MET A 185 -3.35 -7.17 22.36
C MET A 185 -4.44 -6.14 22.04
N LYS A 186 -5.31 -5.82 23.00
CA LYS A 186 -6.31 -4.74 22.87
C LYS A 186 -5.65 -3.40 22.54
N TYR A 187 -4.56 -3.06 23.23
CA TYR A 187 -3.79 -1.85 22.91
C TYR A 187 -3.16 -1.91 21.51
N MET A 188 -2.63 -3.07 21.11
CA MET A 188 -1.86 -3.23 19.87
C MET A 188 -2.71 -3.33 18.60
N ILE A 189 -3.94 -3.86 18.67
CA ILE A 189 -4.72 -4.21 17.48
C ILE A 189 -4.98 -3.02 16.53
N PRO A 190 -5.26 -1.78 17.00
CA PRO A 190 -5.41 -0.64 16.11
C PRO A 190 -4.09 -0.26 15.41
N TYR A 191 -2.94 -0.43 16.08
CA TYR A 191 -1.62 -0.18 15.49
C TYR A 191 -1.26 -1.20 14.42
N ILE A 192 -1.59 -2.48 14.64
CA ILE A 192 -1.45 -3.52 13.62
C ILE A 192 -2.34 -3.16 12.42
N GLY A 193 -3.57 -2.67 12.67
CA GLY A 193 -4.46 -2.16 11.63
C GLY A 193 -3.82 -1.03 10.80
N THR A 194 -3.29 0.01 11.44
CA THR A 194 -2.57 1.11 10.75
C THR A 194 -1.39 0.59 9.92
N SER A 195 -0.60 -0.34 10.47
CA SER A 195 0.53 -0.96 9.77
C SER A 195 0.08 -1.72 8.51
N ILE A 196 -1.05 -2.43 8.56
CA ILE A 196 -1.60 -3.13 7.40
C ILE A 196 -2.08 -2.16 6.31
N ALA A 197 -2.67 -1.03 6.70
CA ALA A 197 -3.04 0.02 5.75
C ALA A 197 -1.80 0.59 5.02
N ILE A 198 -0.73 0.88 5.77
CA ILE A 198 0.56 1.31 5.20
C ILE A 198 1.12 0.25 4.24
N TYR A 199 1.10 -1.03 4.62
CA TYR A 199 1.62 -2.10 3.78
C TYR A 199 0.81 -2.32 2.50
N LYS A 200 -0.51 -2.13 2.57
CA LYS A 200 -1.36 -2.15 1.38
C LYS A 200 -0.94 -1.08 0.39
N PHE A 201 -0.68 0.15 0.86
CA PHE A 201 -0.18 1.23 0.01
C PHE A 201 1.21 0.92 -0.54
N VAL A 202 2.17 0.60 0.34
CA VAL A 202 3.55 0.23 -0.01
C VAL A 202 3.59 -0.84 -1.10
N ALA A 203 2.80 -1.90 -0.95
CA ALA A 203 2.75 -3.00 -1.92
C ALA A 203 2.32 -2.51 -3.30
N ILE A 204 1.26 -1.68 -3.39
CA ILE A 204 0.73 -1.19 -4.66
C ILE A 204 1.67 -0.19 -5.31
N THR A 205 2.29 0.68 -4.51
CA THR A 205 3.29 1.64 -5.00
C THR A 205 4.52 0.92 -5.55
N ILE A 206 5.00 -0.14 -4.88
CA ILE A 206 6.08 -0.99 -5.42
C ILE A 206 5.65 -1.68 -6.70
N PHE A 207 4.44 -2.25 -6.73
CA PHE A 207 3.91 -2.90 -7.94
C PHE A 207 3.82 -1.93 -9.12
N LEU A 208 3.38 -0.70 -8.88
CA LEU A 208 3.37 0.36 -9.89
C LEU A 208 4.79 0.66 -10.37
N GLY A 209 5.75 0.86 -9.45
CA GLY A 209 7.16 1.09 -9.78
C GLY A 209 7.80 -0.04 -10.61
N GLN A 210 7.50 -1.31 -10.29
CA GLN A 210 7.98 -2.47 -11.05
C GLN A 210 7.45 -2.48 -12.49
N ARG A 211 6.26 -1.96 -12.73
CA ARG A 211 5.66 -1.88 -14.08
C ARG A 211 6.29 -0.76 -14.90
N PHE A 212 6.61 0.38 -14.27
CA PHE A 212 7.44 1.40 -14.89
C PHE A 212 8.84 0.88 -15.23
N ASP A 213 9.53 0.23 -14.29
CA ASP A 213 10.86 -0.38 -14.51
C ASP A 213 10.87 -1.36 -15.69
N ARG A 214 9.85 -2.20 -15.78
CA ARG A 214 9.69 -3.13 -16.89
C ARG A 214 9.38 -2.43 -18.22
N LEU A 215 8.54 -1.39 -18.20
CA LEU A 215 8.30 -0.59 -19.40
C LEU A 215 9.58 0.10 -19.87
N ASN A 216 10.36 0.65 -18.95
CA ASN A 216 11.67 1.27 -19.22
C ASN A 216 12.62 0.25 -19.84
N SER A 217 12.71 -0.95 -19.27
CA SER A 217 13.53 -2.04 -19.79
C SER A 217 13.15 -2.42 -21.23
N VAL A 218 11.84 -2.51 -21.53
CA VAL A 218 11.36 -2.80 -22.88
C VAL A 218 11.61 -1.62 -23.83
N ALA A 219 11.44 -0.38 -23.37
CA ALA A 219 11.72 0.81 -24.16
C ALA A 219 13.21 0.87 -24.55
N MET A 220 14.12 0.65 -23.60
CA MET A 220 15.57 0.63 -23.86
C MET A 220 15.97 -0.45 -24.87
N GLN A 221 15.37 -1.65 -24.77
CA GLN A 221 15.61 -2.73 -25.74
C GLN A 221 15.09 -2.42 -27.15
N ASN A 222 14.17 -1.47 -27.28
CA ASN A 222 13.60 -1.03 -28.56
C ASN A 222 14.11 0.35 -29.00
N LEU A 223 15.18 0.88 -28.38
CA LEU A 223 15.94 2.00 -28.91
C LEU A 223 16.70 1.54 -30.18
N PRO A 224 16.76 2.34 -31.25
CA PRO A 224 17.55 1.98 -32.42
C PRO A 224 19.03 1.82 -32.02
N SER A 225 19.62 0.64 -32.27
CA SER A 225 21.06 0.45 -32.07
C SER A 225 21.84 1.28 -33.09
N THR A 226 22.93 1.92 -32.66
CA THR A 226 23.86 2.68 -33.52
C THR A 226 24.43 1.81 -34.66
N SER A 227 24.46 0.50 -34.46
CA SER A 227 24.65 -0.49 -35.53
C SER A 227 23.30 -0.81 -36.16
N GLY A 228 23.00 -0.17 -37.30
CA GLY A 228 21.72 -0.29 -37.98
C GLY A 228 21.45 -1.72 -38.45
N TYR A 229 20.68 -2.49 -37.68
CA TYR A 229 19.79 -3.57 -38.16
C TYR A 229 18.93 -4.22 -37.05
N THR A 230 18.47 -3.48 -36.04
CA THR A 230 17.46 -4.01 -35.10
C THR A 230 16.06 -3.49 -35.49
N ARG A 231 15.25 -4.39 -36.05
CA ARG A 231 13.83 -4.13 -36.32
C ARG A 231 13.13 -3.97 -34.97
N SER A 232 12.70 -2.76 -34.60
CA SER A 232 11.95 -2.53 -33.35
C SER A 232 10.73 -3.44 -33.33
N ILE A 233 10.62 -4.32 -32.34
CA ILE A 233 9.52 -5.30 -32.24
C ILE A 233 8.23 -4.59 -31.81
N ILE A 234 8.35 -3.46 -31.09
CA ILE A 234 7.21 -2.68 -30.56
C ILE A 234 7.27 -1.23 -31.05
N SER A 235 6.13 -0.71 -31.50
CA SER A 235 6.03 0.70 -31.92
C SER A 235 6.17 1.68 -30.75
N LYS A 236 6.82 2.83 -31.00
CA LYS A 236 6.91 3.95 -30.04
C LYS A 236 5.54 4.38 -29.51
N LYS A 237 4.52 4.41 -30.39
CA LYS A 237 3.14 4.75 -30.02
C LYS A 237 2.57 3.79 -28.97
N THR A 238 2.89 2.50 -29.08
CA THR A 238 2.48 1.49 -28.09
C THR A 238 3.15 1.73 -26.74
N ILE A 239 4.47 1.99 -26.73
CA ILE A 239 5.22 2.26 -25.49
C ILE A 239 4.68 3.50 -24.78
N LEU A 240 4.43 4.59 -25.53
CA LEU A 240 3.87 5.82 -24.98
C LEU A 240 2.45 5.62 -24.44
N SER A 241 1.60 4.85 -25.15
CA SER A 241 0.26 4.52 -24.66
C SER A 241 0.31 3.75 -23.34
N LEU A 242 1.22 2.77 -23.22
CA LEU A 242 1.38 1.99 -21.99
C LEU A 242 1.94 2.83 -20.84
N HIS A 243 2.82 3.78 -21.14
CA HIS A 243 3.31 4.74 -20.15
C HIS A 243 2.18 5.61 -19.63
N ASN A 244 1.35 6.16 -20.53
CA ASN A 244 0.20 6.98 -20.14
C ASN A 244 -0.81 6.18 -19.29
N ASP A 245 -1.07 4.91 -19.64
CA ASP A 245 -1.95 4.05 -18.83
C ASP A 245 -1.40 3.85 -17.40
N LEU A 246 -0.08 3.72 -17.24
CA LEU A 246 0.56 3.65 -15.92
C LEU A 246 0.57 4.98 -15.18
N MET A 247 0.76 6.10 -15.88
CA MET A 247 0.72 7.45 -15.29
C MET A 247 -0.66 7.75 -14.73
N VAL A 248 -1.73 7.45 -15.47
CA VAL A 248 -3.11 7.61 -14.98
C VAL A 248 -3.35 6.74 -13.73
N ALA A 249 -2.85 5.50 -13.72
CA ALA A 249 -2.96 4.64 -12.53
C ALA A 249 -2.15 5.19 -11.33
N ALA A 250 -1.04 5.87 -11.58
CA ALA A 250 -0.22 6.52 -10.57
C ALA A 250 -0.93 7.75 -9.97
N GLU A 251 -1.47 8.61 -10.82
CA GLU A 251 -2.24 9.81 -10.42
C GLU A 251 -3.51 9.42 -9.64
N ASP A 252 -4.23 8.38 -10.09
CA ASP A 252 -5.39 7.84 -9.37
C ASP A 252 -4.98 7.29 -7.98
N LEU A 253 -3.80 6.67 -7.87
CA LEU A 253 -3.28 6.16 -6.60
C LEU A 253 -2.87 7.29 -5.65
N GLU A 254 -2.18 8.31 -6.16
CA GLU A 254 -1.81 9.51 -5.42
C GLU A 254 -3.05 10.24 -4.91
N SER A 255 -4.04 10.45 -5.77
CA SER A 255 -5.32 11.07 -5.41
C SER A 255 -6.02 10.30 -4.29
N LEU A 256 -5.93 8.97 -4.29
CA LEU A 256 -6.57 8.12 -3.29
C LEU A 256 -5.84 8.15 -1.93
N TYR A 257 -4.51 8.28 -1.91
CA TYR A 257 -3.69 8.09 -0.70
C TYR A 257 -2.91 9.32 -0.24
N SER A 258 -3.00 10.48 -0.90
CA SER A 258 -2.25 11.69 -0.52
C SER A 258 -2.49 12.11 0.93
N LEU A 259 -3.76 12.17 1.35
CA LEU A 259 -4.13 12.52 2.72
C LEU A 259 -3.79 11.40 3.72
N SER A 260 -3.94 10.13 3.32
CA SER A 260 -3.48 8.99 4.10
C SER A 260 -1.99 9.05 4.40
N LEU A 261 -1.18 9.38 3.39
CA LEU A 261 0.27 9.50 3.53
C LEU A 261 0.64 10.59 4.54
N LEU A 262 -0.04 11.74 4.48
CA LEU A 262 0.15 12.80 5.47
C LEU A 262 -0.19 12.33 6.88
N PHE A 263 -1.33 11.65 7.07
CA PHE A 263 -1.75 11.13 8.36
C PHE A 263 -0.82 10.04 8.90
N TRP A 264 -0.35 9.13 8.05
CA TRP A 264 0.63 8.11 8.44
C TRP A 264 1.96 8.74 8.83
N LEU A 265 2.47 9.70 8.06
CA LEU A 265 3.73 10.38 8.38
C LEU A 265 3.62 11.15 9.69
N CYS A 266 2.53 11.91 9.89
CA CYS A 266 2.29 12.63 11.14
C CYS A 266 2.23 11.67 12.34
N ASN A 267 1.47 10.58 12.21
CA ASN A 267 1.34 9.55 13.24
C ASN A 267 2.70 8.89 13.54
N LEU A 268 3.40 8.37 12.52
CA LEU A 268 4.69 7.70 12.68
C LEU A 268 5.76 8.63 13.27
N CYS A 269 5.81 9.90 12.84
CA CYS A 269 6.73 10.89 13.40
C CYS A 269 6.43 11.20 14.86
N LEU A 270 5.15 11.45 15.21
CA LEU A 270 4.74 11.67 16.60
C LEU A 270 5.19 10.51 17.49
N HIS A 271 4.90 9.28 17.05
CA HIS A 271 5.26 8.07 17.77
C HIS A 271 6.77 7.88 17.90
N THR A 272 7.53 8.16 16.84
CA THR A 272 8.98 8.05 16.81
C THR A 272 9.63 9.04 17.79
N VAL A 273 9.27 10.34 17.69
CA VAL A 273 9.80 11.39 18.55
C VAL A 273 9.43 11.15 20.02
N SER A 274 8.17 10.79 20.29
CA SER A 274 7.72 10.51 21.66
C SER A 274 8.43 9.31 22.27
N ASN A 275 8.62 8.22 21.50
CA ASN A 275 9.33 7.05 22.01
C ASN A 275 10.81 7.35 22.27
N VAL A 276 11.47 8.11 21.40
CA VAL A 276 12.86 8.56 21.64
C VAL A 276 12.93 9.41 22.91
N TYR A 277 12.01 10.35 23.09
CA TYR A 277 11.93 11.16 24.31
C TYR A 277 11.78 10.30 25.58
N PHE A 278 10.85 9.34 25.59
CA PHE A 278 10.64 8.45 26.74
C PHE A 278 11.85 7.53 27.01
N ILE A 279 12.51 7.03 25.96
CA ILE A 279 13.75 6.25 26.11
C ILE A 279 14.82 7.10 26.79
N ILE A 280 15.05 8.32 26.32
CA ILE A 280 16.04 9.24 26.90
C ILE A 280 15.70 9.57 28.35
N GLU A 281 14.44 9.90 28.64
CA GLU A 281 13.98 10.23 29.99
C GLU A 281 14.21 9.06 30.97
N TRP A 282 13.80 7.84 30.59
CA TRP A 282 13.97 6.66 31.45
C TRP A 282 15.42 6.19 31.57
N MET A 283 16.26 6.39 30.55
CA MET A 283 17.68 6.04 30.62
C MET A 283 18.51 7.04 31.44
N ILE A 284 18.22 8.35 31.32
CA ILE A 284 19.07 9.41 31.91
C ILE A 284 18.54 9.86 33.28
N VAL A 285 17.22 10.10 33.39
CA VAL A 285 16.63 10.79 34.55
C VAL A 285 16.29 9.80 35.68
N LYS A 286 15.83 8.60 35.34
CA LYS A 286 15.39 7.56 36.30
C LYS A 286 16.48 6.55 36.72
N LYS A 287 17.76 6.97 36.64
CA LYS A 287 19.00 6.21 36.96
C LYS A 287 18.82 4.73 37.31
N TRP A 288 19.09 3.85 36.33
CA TRP A 288 19.45 2.43 36.51
C TRP A 288 18.56 1.60 37.46
N ASP A 289 17.31 2.01 37.67
CA ASP A 289 16.35 1.13 38.32
C ASP A 289 16.11 -0.08 37.40
N VAL A 290 16.41 -1.27 37.89
CA VAL A 290 16.26 -2.55 37.17
C VAL A 290 14.83 -2.68 36.61
N GLN A 291 13.85 -2.07 37.28
CA GLN A 291 12.45 -2.06 36.88
C GLN A 291 12.14 -1.23 35.63
N SER A 292 13.03 -0.31 35.20
CA SER A 292 12.82 0.55 34.02
C SER A 292 13.28 -0.09 32.70
N TRP A 293 14.16 -1.09 32.74
CA TRP A 293 14.70 -1.74 31.53
C TRP A 293 13.65 -2.40 30.63
N PRO A 294 12.65 -3.12 31.17
CA PRO A 294 11.56 -3.67 30.36
C PRO A 294 10.80 -2.61 29.56
N LEU A 295 10.57 -1.43 30.15
CA LEU A 295 9.87 -0.31 29.51
C LEU A 295 10.72 0.30 28.39
N VAL A 296 12.02 0.50 28.64
CA VAL A 296 12.97 0.97 27.62
C VAL A 296 13.01 0.00 26.43
N LEU A 297 13.15 -1.31 26.70
CA LEU A 297 13.13 -2.34 25.65
C LEU A 297 11.80 -2.33 24.88
N CYS A 298 10.67 -2.17 25.58
CA CYS A 298 9.36 -2.05 24.94
C CYS A 298 9.32 -0.86 23.98
N MET A 299 9.72 0.33 24.43
CA MET A 299 9.73 1.52 23.57
C MET A 299 10.71 1.41 22.41
N CYS A 300 11.88 0.78 22.62
CA CYS A 300 12.84 0.51 21.54
C CYS A 300 12.24 -0.42 20.46
N THR A 301 11.50 -1.46 20.85
CA THR A 301 10.84 -2.35 19.88
C THR A 301 9.68 -1.69 19.14
N TRP A 302 8.89 -0.85 19.83
CA TRP A 302 7.91 0.01 19.17
C TRP A 302 8.56 0.99 18.19
N LEU A 303 9.65 1.65 18.61
CA LEU A 303 10.43 2.57 17.78
C LEU A 303 10.93 1.87 16.51
N LEU A 304 11.49 0.66 16.64
CA LEU A 304 11.92 -0.16 15.51
C LEU A 304 10.77 -0.42 14.52
N ALA A 305 9.57 -0.73 15.01
CA ALA A 305 8.41 -0.96 14.17
C ALA A 305 7.97 0.31 13.40
N PHE A 306 8.02 1.47 14.03
CA PHE A 306 7.68 2.74 13.38
C PHE A 306 8.74 3.17 12.36
N LEU A 307 10.03 3.03 12.69
CA LEU A 307 11.13 3.28 11.76
C LEU A 307 11.07 2.34 10.55
N PHE A 308 10.74 1.06 10.77
CA PHE A 308 10.56 0.10 9.69
C PHE A 308 9.43 0.50 8.73
N GLN A 309 8.29 0.96 9.26
CA GLN A 309 7.18 1.47 8.44
C GLN A 309 7.55 2.75 7.67
N LEU A 310 8.26 3.70 8.30
CA LEU A 310 8.77 4.90 7.64
C LEU A 310 9.74 4.56 6.51
N LEU A 311 10.66 3.61 6.75
CA LEU A 311 11.61 3.14 5.75
C LEU A 311 10.89 2.51 4.55
N LEU A 312 9.87 1.69 4.80
CA LEU A 312 9.09 1.08 3.72
C LEU A 312 8.33 2.10 2.88
N LEU A 313 7.71 3.10 3.52
CA LEU A 313 7.08 4.23 2.81
C LEU A 313 8.09 4.96 1.94
N HIS A 314 9.25 5.30 2.49
CA HIS A 314 10.31 6.00 1.76
C HIS A 314 10.80 5.18 0.56
N ILE A 315 11.14 3.90 0.76
CA ILE A 315 11.63 3.01 -0.30
C ILE A 315 10.58 2.89 -1.41
N ALA A 316 9.31 2.66 -1.08
CA ALA A 316 8.25 2.49 -2.06
C ALA A 316 8.05 3.75 -2.91
N CYS A 317 7.90 4.91 -2.27
CA CYS A 317 7.70 6.18 -2.97
C CYS A 317 8.93 6.58 -3.80
N HIS A 318 10.13 6.43 -3.25
CA HIS A 318 11.37 6.72 -3.96
C HIS A 318 11.55 5.81 -5.18
N PHE A 319 11.31 4.51 -5.03
CA PHE A 319 11.40 3.53 -6.12
C PHE A 319 10.40 3.82 -7.23
N ALA A 320 9.12 4.06 -6.92
CA ALA A 320 8.13 4.38 -7.95
C ALA A 320 8.49 5.69 -8.67
N SER A 321 8.88 6.73 -7.93
CA SER A 321 9.24 8.03 -8.50
C SER A 321 10.48 7.98 -9.39
N SER A 322 11.51 7.22 -8.99
CA SER A 322 12.74 7.09 -9.79
C SER A 322 12.48 6.39 -11.12
N GLN A 323 11.59 5.39 -11.12
CA GLN A 323 11.21 4.65 -12.32
C GLN A 323 10.39 5.47 -13.30
N VAL A 324 9.50 6.33 -12.81
CA VAL A 324 8.78 7.31 -13.66
C VAL A 324 9.77 8.28 -14.32
N LYS A 325 10.73 8.82 -13.56
CA LYS A 325 11.74 9.77 -14.07
C LYS A 325 12.67 9.16 -15.11
N LEU A 326 12.99 7.87 -15.01
CA LEU A 326 13.86 7.17 -15.96
C LEU A 326 13.24 7.13 -17.36
N PHE A 327 11.92 6.94 -17.47
CA PHE A 327 11.23 6.97 -18.76
C PHE A 327 11.40 8.31 -19.47
N CYS A 328 11.29 9.42 -18.73
CA CYS A 328 11.51 10.77 -19.29
C CYS A 328 12.89 10.89 -19.93
N ARG A 329 13.93 10.32 -19.32
CA ARG A 329 15.30 10.32 -19.89
C ARG A 329 15.37 9.49 -21.16
N CYS A 330 14.81 8.28 -21.16
CA CYS A 330 14.74 7.45 -22.37
C CYS A 330 14.04 8.19 -23.52
N THR A 331 12.92 8.88 -23.26
CA THR A 331 12.20 9.66 -24.28
C THR A 331 12.94 10.90 -24.79
N VAL A 332 13.83 11.50 -23.99
CA VAL A 332 14.67 12.64 -24.40
C VAL A 332 15.87 12.20 -25.24
N GLU A 333 16.39 10.99 -25.05
CA GLU A 333 17.46 10.42 -25.90
C GLU A 333 16.94 9.97 -27.28
N TYR A 334 15.67 9.56 -27.39
CA TYR A 334 15.03 9.17 -28.66
C TYR A 334 15.12 10.20 -29.81
N PRO A 335 14.96 11.52 -29.61
CA PRO A 335 15.10 12.52 -30.67
C PRO A 335 16.55 12.88 -31.04
N PHE A 336 17.56 12.54 -30.22
CA PHE A 336 18.96 12.90 -30.49
C PHE A 336 19.75 11.86 -31.29
N ILE A 337 19.25 10.63 -31.41
CA ILE A 337 19.92 9.54 -32.16
C ILE A 337 19.51 9.54 -33.65
N LEU A 338 18.65 10.48 -34.08
CA LEU A 338 18.14 10.58 -35.47
C LEU A 338 18.31 11.98 -36.09
N ARG A 339 19.34 12.74 -35.68
CA ARG A 339 19.81 13.88 -36.47
C ARG A 339 21.12 13.56 -37.15
#